data_AF-A0A0F9EWV4-F1
#
_entry.id   AF-A0A0F9EWV4-F1
#
_cell.length_a   1.000
_cell.length_b   1.000
_cell.length_c   1.000
_cell.angle_alpha   90.00
_cell.angle_beta   90.00
_cell.angle_gamma   90.00
#
_symmetry.space_group_name_H-M   'P 1'
#
loop_
_entity.id
_entity.type
_entity.pdbx_description
1 polymer ?
#
loop_
_entity_poly.entity_id
_entity_poly.type
_entity_poly.pdbx_seq_one_letter_code
_entity_poly.pdbx_strand_id
1 'polypeptide(L)'
;MWGVFLPACFRQMMNYEQARGTLERLARRWEIPAPLLCWSNRIRCGAYNWEDKIITLGPRIWAGDQVLFHEFAHHLDSVTRAAKPTHGKPFCRVLLDVLEAWDGPPVTFDWQWEYPTVRKYALTRGHGGVYTVSMYCRSNKRG
;
A
#
# COMPACT_ATOMS: atom_id res chain seq x y z
N MET A 1 21.49 19.58 17.84
CA MET A 1 21.40 18.11 17.72
C MET A 1 20.79 17.82 16.36
N TRP A 2 21.63 17.58 15.34
CA TRP A 2 21.18 17.39 13.96
C TRP A 2 20.86 15.91 13.77
N GLY A 3 19.58 15.57 13.60
CA GLY A 3 19.14 14.21 13.32
C GLY A 3 19.72 13.76 11.98
N VAL A 4 20.45 12.64 11.98
CA VAL A 4 20.96 12.01 10.77
C VAL A 4 19.75 11.55 9.94
N PHE A 5 19.51 12.24 8.83
CA PHE A 5 18.54 11.83 7.84
C PHE A 5 19.13 10.62 7.11
N LEU A 6 18.75 9.41 7.53
CA LEU A 6 19.13 8.21 6.79
C LEU A 6 18.46 8.26 5.40
N PRO A 7 19.22 8.11 4.30
CA PRO A 7 18.62 8.10 2.98
C PRO A 7 17.60 6.96 2.86
N ALA A 8 16.57 7.14 2.03
CA ALA A 8 15.45 6.21 1.87
C ALA A 8 15.87 4.76 1.50
N CYS A 9 17.12 4.55 1.09
CA CYS A 9 17.72 3.24 0.83
C CYS A 9 17.97 2.39 2.08
N PHE A 10 17.85 2.94 3.30
CA PHE A 10 17.94 2.20 4.57
C PHE A 10 16.58 1.87 5.19
N ARG A 11 15.49 1.90 4.41
CA ARG A 11 14.23 1.29 4.85
C ARG A 11 14.46 -0.19 5.09
N GLN A 12 14.33 -0.59 6.36
CA GLN A 12 14.43 -1.97 6.78
C GLN A 12 13.51 -2.81 5.91
N MET A 13 14.07 -3.83 5.25
CA MET A 13 13.33 -4.71 4.35
C MET A 13 12.15 -5.34 5.09
N MET A 14 10.94 -5.16 4.56
CA MET A 14 9.76 -5.82 5.11
C MET A 14 9.90 -7.33 4.94
N ASN A 15 9.95 -8.05 6.06
CA ASN A 15 9.96 -9.51 6.07
C ASN A 15 8.54 -10.09 5.94
N TYR A 16 8.44 -11.41 5.81
CA TYR A 16 7.17 -12.12 5.63
C TYR A 16 6.15 -11.79 6.73
N GLU A 17 6.54 -11.86 7.99
CA GLU A 17 5.65 -11.62 9.13
C GLU A 17 5.17 -10.16 9.18
N GLN A 18 6.05 -9.21 8.86
CA GLN A 18 5.70 -7.79 8.80
C GLN A 18 4.67 -7.50 7.70
N ALA A 19 4.84 -8.10 6.51
CA ALA A 19 3.88 -7.96 5.43
C ALA A 19 2.55 -8.63 5.78
N ARG A 20 2.58 -9.86 6.32
CA ARG A 20 1.38 -10.59 6.75
C ARG A 20 0.61 -9.79 7.80
N GLY A 21 1.27 -9.33 8.86
CA GLY A 21 0.63 -8.51 9.89
C GLY A 21 0.11 -7.17 9.36
N THR A 22 0.75 -6.61 8.33
CA THR A 22 0.25 -5.40 7.65
C THR A 22 -1.03 -5.68 6.87
N LEU A 23 -1.06 -6.77 6.09
CA LEU A 23 -2.26 -7.19 5.35
C LEU A 23 -3.42 -7.51 6.29
N GLU A 24 -3.17 -8.17 7.42
CA GLU A 24 -4.20 -8.49 8.42
C GLU A 24 -4.79 -7.24 9.08
N ARG A 25 -3.95 -6.25 9.41
CA ARG A 25 -4.41 -4.97 9.95
C ARG A 25 -5.26 -4.21 8.95
N LEU A 26 -4.79 -4.12 7.70
CA LEU A 26 -5.55 -3.48 6.64
C LEU A 26 -6.87 -4.22 6.43
N ALA A 27 -6.89 -5.53 6.25
CA ALA A 27 -8.12 -6.31 6.05
C ALA A 27 -9.15 -6.08 7.18
N ARG A 28 -8.69 -6.02 8.43
CA ARG A 28 -9.54 -5.72 9.59
C ARG A 28 -10.20 -4.35 9.51
N ARG A 29 -9.51 -3.33 8.99
CA ARG A 29 -10.02 -1.95 8.88
C ARG A 29 -11.28 -1.84 8.02
N TRP A 30 -11.42 -2.72 7.01
CA TRP A 30 -12.59 -2.81 6.12
C TRP A 30 -13.45 -4.05 6.35
N GLU A 31 -13.20 -4.81 7.42
CA GLU A 31 -13.96 -6.03 7.76
C GLU A 31 -14.02 -7.08 6.62
N ILE A 32 -12.91 -7.23 5.88
CA ILE A 32 -12.79 -8.21 4.79
C ILE A 32 -11.83 -9.35 5.16
N PRO A 33 -11.92 -10.53 4.50
CA PRO A 33 -10.92 -11.58 4.63
C PRO A 33 -9.54 -11.08 4.18
N ALA A 34 -8.48 -11.38 4.94
CA ALA A 34 -7.13 -11.05 4.50
C ALA A 34 -6.72 -11.89 3.28
N PRO A 35 -5.96 -11.32 2.32
CA PRO A 35 -5.41 -12.09 1.22
C PRO A 35 -4.36 -13.08 1.71
N LEU A 36 -4.21 -14.19 0.99
CA LEU A 36 -3.08 -15.08 1.18
C LEU A 36 -1.80 -14.39 0.70
N LEU A 37 -0.66 -14.77 1.31
CA LEU A 37 0.62 -14.14 1.05
C LEU A 37 1.66 -15.15 0.61
N CYS A 38 2.38 -14.84 -0.48
CA CYS A 38 3.43 -15.69 -1.03
C CYS A 38 4.66 -14.86 -1.42
N TRP A 39 5.87 -15.45 -1.33
CA TRP A 39 7.08 -14.91 -1.92
C TRP A 39 7.49 -15.72 -3.14
N SER A 40 7.90 -15.03 -4.21
CA SER A 40 8.36 -15.69 -5.43
C SER A 40 9.48 -14.94 -6.10
N ASN A 41 10.60 -15.63 -6.34
CA ASN A 41 11.71 -15.11 -7.14
C ASN A 41 11.40 -15.04 -8.65
N ARG A 42 10.24 -15.58 -9.08
CA ARG A 42 9.83 -15.59 -10.49
C ARG A 42 9.18 -14.29 -10.94
N ILE A 43 8.63 -13.51 -10.01
CA ILE A 43 8.04 -12.21 -10.30
C ILE A 43 9.00 -11.10 -9.90
N ARG A 44 8.97 -9.98 -10.63
CA ARG A 44 9.90 -8.87 -10.39
C ARG A 44 9.50 -8.03 -9.18
N CYS A 45 8.23 -7.67 -9.07
CA CYS A 45 7.67 -6.79 -8.02
C CYS A 45 6.53 -7.51 -7.28
N GLY A 46 5.36 -6.91 -7.11
CA GLY A 46 4.16 -7.57 -6.58
C GLY A 46 3.25 -8.09 -7.70
N ALA A 47 2.36 -9.01 -7.35
CA ALA A 47 1.23 -9.39 -8.18
C ALA A 47 0.08 -9.90 -7.32
N TYR A 48 -1.12 -9.41 -7.60
CA TYR A 48 -2.36 -9.93 -7.02
C TYR A 48 -3.08 -10.88 -7.97
N ASN A 49 -3.34 -12.11 -7.50
CA ASN A 49 -4.23 -13.07 -8.16
C ASN A 49 -5.66 -12.88 -7.61
N TRP A 50 -6.56 -12.46 -8.49
CA TRP A 50 -7.94 -12.13 -8.13
C TRP A 50 -8.85 -13.34 -7.90
N GLU A 51 -8.53 -14.51 -8.47
CA GLU A 51 -9.31 -15.75 -8.34
C GLU A 51 -9.02 -16.37 -6.99
N ASP A 52 -7.75 -16.60 -6.69
CA ASP A 52 -7.29 -17.26 -5.47
C ASP A 52 -7.12 -16.29 -4.28
N LYS A 53 -7.28 -14.99 -4.51
CA LYS A 53 -7.06 -13.92 -3.52
C LYS A 53 -5.66 -13.94 -2.91
N ILE A 54 -4.64 -14.23 -3.73
CA ILE A 54 -3.24 -14.32 -3.30
C ILE A 54 -2.47 -13.06 -3.71
N ILE A 55 -1.76 -12.46 -2.77
CA ILE A 55 -0.70 -11.47 -3.04
C ILE A 55 0.63 -12.21 -3.08
N THR A 56 1.31 -12.12 -4.22
CA THR A 56 2.68 -12.62 -4.39
C THR A 56 3.65 -11.45 -4.41
N LEU A 57 4.73 -11.55 -3.65
CA LEU A 57 5.78 -10.54 -3.54
C LEU A 57 7.10 -11.08 -4.08
N GLY A 58 7.72 -10.29 -4.95
CA GLY A 58 9.01 -10.58 -5.55
C GLY A 58 10.17 -9.90 -4.81
N PRO A 59 11.41 -10.18 -5.22
CA PRO A 59 12.60 -9.66 -4.57
C PRO A 59 12.69 -8.13 -4.66
N ARG A 60 12.00 -7.45 -5.59
CA ARG A 60 12.02 -5.97 -5.61
C ARG A 60 11.09 -5.30 -4.61
N ILE A 61 10.41 -6.03 -3.74
CA ILE A 61 9.77 -5.42 -2.57
C ILE A 61 10.79 -4.76 -1.63
N TRP A 62 12.09 -4.96 -1.86
CA TRP A 62 13.16 -4.18 -1.26
C TRP A 62 13.03 -2.65 -1.50
N ALA A 63 12.15 -2.22 -2.42
CA ALA A 63 11.76 -0.82 -2.62
C ALA A 63 10.66 -0.30 -1.65
N GLY A 64 10.26 -1.09 -0.65
CA GLY A 64 9.39 -0.67 0.47
C GLY A 64 7.92 -1.09 0.38
N ASP A 65 7.15 -0.67 1.38
CA ASP A 65 5.74 -1.05 1.65
C ASP A 65 4.76 -0.69 0.52
N GLN A 66 5.18 0.11 -0.45
CA GLN A 66 4.34 0.61 -1.54
C GLN A 66 3.75 -0.51 -2.41
N VAL A 67 4.58 -1.53 -2.72
CA VAL A 67 4.12 -2.69 -3.49
C VAL A 67 3.03 -3.42 -2.72
N LEU A 68 3.17 -3.56 -1.41
CA LEU A 68 2.16 -4.22 -0.58
C LEU A 68 0.84 -3.46 -0.61
N PHE A 69 0.87 -2.13 -0.46
CA PHE A 69 -0.35 -1.31 -0.53
C PHE A 69 -1.00 -1.34 -1.92
N HIS A 70 -0.20 -1.36 -2.98
CA HIS A 70 -0.69 -1.52 -4.35
C HIS A 70 -1.47 -2.83 -4.51
N GLU A 71 -0.86 -3.96 -4.12
CA GLU A 71 -1.51 -5.26 -4.25
C GLU A 71 -2.70 -5.41 -3.30
N PHE A 72 -2.65 -4.83 -2.10
CA PHE A 72 -3.79 -4.80 -1.20
C PHE A 72 -4.96 -3.98 -1.75
N ALA A 73 -4.69 -2.87 -2.44
CA ALA A 73 -5.73 -2.09 -3.09
C ALA A 73 -6.45 -2.89 -4.19
N HIS A 74 -5.73 -3.74 -4.94
CA HIS A 74 -6.37 -4.68 -5.87
C HIS A 74 -7.25 -5.69 -5.14
N HIS A 75 -6.76 -6.23 -4.02
CA HIS A 75 -7.54 -7.15 -3.19
C HIS A 75 -8.84 -6.50 -2.72
N LEU A 76 -8.75 -5.32 -2.10
CA LEU A 76 -9.88 -4.57 -1.58
C LEU A 76 -10.89 -4.18 -2.69
N ASP A 77 -10.44 -3.67 -3.84
CA ASP A 77 -11.32 -3.39 -4.99
C ASP A 77 -12.03 -4.67 -5.47
N SER A 78 -11.32 -5.80 -5.51
CA SER A 78 -11.89 -7.07 -5.99
C SER A 78 -12.95 -7.66 -5.07
N VAL A 79 -12.76 -7.57 -3.74
CA VAL A 79 -13.72 -8.14 -2.77
C VAL A 79 -14.92 -7.24 -2.57
N THR A 80 -14.74 -5.91 -2.63
CA THR A 80 -15.84 -4.95 -2.44
C THR A 80 -16.75 -4.87 -3.67
N ARG A 81 -16.20 -4.99 -4.88
CA ARG A 81 -16.98 -4.91 -6.11
C ARG A 81 -17.30 -6.26 -6.74
N ALA A 82 -16.76 -7.35 -6.20
CA ALA A 82 -16.87 -8.69 -6.77
C ALA A 82 -16.48 -8.75 -8.27
N ALA A 83 -15.45 -7.99 -8.66
CA ALA A 83 -15.02 -7.86 -10.06
C ALA A 83 -13.50 -7.95 -10.17
N LYS A 84 -13.00 -8.34 -11.37
CA LYS A 84 -11.57 -8.31 -11.66
C LYS A 84 -11.06 -6.87 -11.52
N PRO A 85 -10.07 -6.62 -10.65
CA PRO A 85 -9.57 -5.28 -10.43
C PRO A 85 -8.82 -4.78 -11.67
N THR A 86 -8.92 -3.48 -11.91
CA THR A 86 -8.26 -2.78 -13.02
C THR A 86 -7.73 -1.45 -12.50
N HIS A 87 -6.66 -0.90 -13.07
CA HIS A 87 -6.09 0.41 -12.67
C HIS A 87 -6.94 1.63 -13.11
N GLY A 88 -8.26 1.50 -13.08
CA GLY A 88 -9.22 2.56 -13.34
C GLY A 88 -9.47 3.45 -12.12
N LYS A 89 -10.40 4.39 -12.26
CA LYS A 89 -10.80 5.31 -11.19
C LYS A 89 -11.20 4.61 -9.87
N PRO A 90 -11.92 3.47 -9.87
CA PRO A 90 -12.26 2.78 -8.62
C PRO A 90 -11.02 2.33 -7.85
N PHE A 91 -10.10 1.61 -8.50
CA PHE A 91 -8.82 1.20 -7.92
C PHE A 91 -8.03 2.41 -7.39
N CYS A 92 -7.95 3.49 -8.15
CA CYS A 92 -7.22 4.67 -7.71
C CYS A 92 -7.79 5.26 -6.42
N ARG A 93 -9.12 5.25 -6.23
CA ARG A 93 -9.75 5.68 -4.97
C ARG A 93 -9.38 4.73 -3.84
N VAL A 94 -9.53 3.43 -4.07
CA VAL A 94 -9.22 2.40 -3.08
C VAL A 94 -7.76 2.49 -2.63
N LEU A 95 -6.81 2.69 -3.56
CA LEU A 95 -5.40 2.86 -3.21
C LEU A 95 -5.17 4.08 -2.32
N LEU A 96 -5.81 5.22 -2.62
CA LEU A 96 -5.72 6.41 -1.79
C LEU A 96 -6.32 6.18 -0.40
N ASP A 97 -7.49 5.53 -0.32
CA ASP A 97 -8.13 5.20 0.95
C ASP A 97 -7.26 4.26 1.80
N VAL A 98 -6.58 3.29 1.16
CA VAL A 98 -5.61 2.40 1.82
C VAL A 98 -4.44 3.18 2.40
N LEU A 99 -3.88 4.12 1.64
CA LEU A 99 -2.76 4.95 2.07
C LEU A 99 -3.14 5.92 3.19
N GLU A 100 -4.35 6.49 3.15
CA GLU A 100 -4.87 7.39 4.20
C GLU A 100 -5.22 6.65 5.49
N ALA A 101 -5.71 5.41 5.39
CA ALA A 101 -6.07 4.59 6.53
C ALA A 101 -4.86 3.87 7.17
N TRP A 102 -3.67 3.97 6.58
CA TRP A 102 -2.46 3.41 7.15
C TRP A 102 -2.06 4.17 8.43
N ASP A 103 -2.16 3.48 9.56
CA ASP A 103 -1.88 3.99 10.91
C ASP A 103 -0.47 3.60 11.42
N GLY A 104 0.33 2.93 10.59
CA GLY A 104 1.69 2.55 10.93
C GLY A 104 2.72 3.67 10.66
N PRO A 105 4.02 3.34 10.65
CA PRO A 105 5.08 4.32 10.42
C PRO A 105 4.86 5.09 9.11
N PRO A 106 5.24 6.39 9.05
CA PRO A 106 5.14 7.18 7.82
C PRO A 106 5.82 6.47 6.65
N VAL A 107 5.05 6.16 5.61
CA VAL A 107 5.59 5.61 4.37
C VAL A 107 5.66 6.71 3.34
N THR A 108 6.87 7.01 2.84
CA THR A 108 6.99 7.76 1.58
C THR A 108 6.45 6.88 0.48
N PHE A 109 5.34 7.29 -0.09
CA PHE A 109 4.80 6.70 -1.31
C PHE A 109 5.41 7.43 -2.51
N ASP A 110 6.15 6.71 -3.32
CA ASP A 110 6.92 7.24 -4.45
C ASP A 110 6.18 6.94 -5.75
N TRP A 111 5.37 7.90 -6.16
CA TRP A 111 4.48 7.82 -7.33
C TRP A 111 5.19 7.53 -8.65
N GLN A 112 6.52 7.62 -8.72
CA GLN A 112 7.25 7.25 -9.94
C GLN A 112 7.15 5.75 -10.25
N TRP A 113 6.96 4.91 -9.23
CA TRP A 113 6.81 3.46 -9.37
C TRP A 113 5.41 3.03 -9.79
N GLU A 114 4.43 3.92 -9.68
CA GLU A 114 3.06 3.67 -10.08
C GLU A 114 2.80 3.85 -11.58
N TYR A 115 1.73 3.23 -12.04
CA TYR A 115 1.24 3.40 -13.40
C TYR A 115 0.94 4.88 -13.70
N PRO A 116 1.21 5.38 -14.92
CA PRO A 116 0.98 6.78 -15.27
C PRO A 116 -0.44 7.27 -15.00
N THR A 117 -1.45 6.41 -15.16
CA THR A 117 -2.85 6.70 -14.88
C THR A 117 -3.12 6.91 -13.39
N VAL A 118 -2.56 6.04 -12.54
CA VAL A 118 -2.65 6.11 -11.07
C VAL A 118 -1.95 7.37 -10.57
N ARG A 119 -0.72 7.62 -11.05
CA ARG A 119 0.03 8.85 -10.74
C ARG A 119 -0.75 10.10 -11.12
N LYS A 120 -1.27 10.18 -12.36
CA LYS A 120 -2.07 11.33 -12.79
C LYS A 120 -3.29 11.54 -11.88
N TYR A 121 -3.97 10.47 -11.50
CA TYR A 121 -5.12 10.54 -10.61
C TYR A 121 -4.74 11.12 -9.24
N ALA A 122 -3.69 10.60 -8.60
CA ALA A 122 -3.22 11.08 -7.30
C ALA A 122 -2.82 12.57 -7.35
N LEU A 123 -2.06 12.99 -8.37
CA LEU A 123 -1.65 14.39 -8.57
C LEU A 123 -2.86 15.32 -8.69
N THR A 124 -3.89 14.94 -9.47
CA THR A 124 -5.10 15.78 -9.66
C THR A 124 -5.94 15.95 -8.39
N ARG A 125 -5.77 15.07 -7.40
CA ARG A 125 -6.49 15.12 -6.12
C ARG A 125 -5.73 15.88 -5.03
N GLY A 126 -4.66 16.60 -5.40
CA GLY A 126 -3.86 17.37 -4.46
C GLY A 126 -2.82 16.53 -3.71
N HIS A 127 -2.64 15.28 -4.09
CA HIS A 127 -1.66 14.39 -3.48
C HIS A 127 -0.31 14.38 -4.20
N GLY A 128 0.06 15.54 -4.78
CA GLY A 128 1.25 15.69 -5.61
C GLY A 128 2.57 15.87 -4.86
N GLY A 129 2.54 15.88 -3.54
CA GLY A 129 3.74 15.76 -2.72
C GLY A 129 4.12 14.29 -2.53
N VAL A 130 5.40 14.04 -2.28
CA VAL A 130 5.82 12.85 -1.52
C VAL A 130 4.85 12.73 -0.34
N TYR A 131 4.11 11.62 -0.23
CA TYR A 131 3.31 11.39 0.96
C TYR A 131 4.29 11.23 2.11
N THR A 132 4.61 12.30 2.80
CA THR A 132 4.91 12.24 4.22
C THR A 132 3.57 12.06 4.89
N VAL A 133 3.20 10.81 5.20
CA VAL A 133 2.15 10.56 6.21
C VAL A 133 2.73 11.00 7.56
N SER A 134 2.90 12.30 7.73
CA SER A 134 3.09 12.93 9.02
C SER A 134 1.70 13.21 9.55
N MET A 135 1.00 12.17 10.00
CA MET A 135 -0.08 12.39 10.94
C MET A 135 0.55 12.71 12.29
N TYR A 136 0.83 14.00 12.49
CA TYR A 136 0.65 14.56 13.82
C TYR A 136 -0.71 14.09 14.29
N CYS A 137 -0.70 13.35 15.40
CA CYS A 137 -1.85 12.99 16.19
C CYS A 137 -2.85 14.15 16.19
N ARG A 138 -3.95 14.04 15.44
CA ARG A 138 -5.08 14.95 15.62
C ARG A 138 -5.74 14.57 16.93
N SER A 139 -5.31 15.23 17.98
CA SER A 139 -6.16 15.50 19.13
C SER A 139 -7.55 15.91 18.63
N ASN A 140 -8.58 15.17 18.99
CA ASN A 140 -9.83 15.81 19.33
C ASN A 140 -10.51 15.09 20.50
N LYS A 141 -10.58 15.85 21.59
CA LYS A 141 -11.50 15.66 22.71
C LYS A 141 -12.93 15.57 22.18
N ARG A 142 -13.74 14.67 22.75
CA ARG A 142 -15.04 14.98 23.39
C ARG A 142 -15.65 13.67 23.92
N GLY A 143 -16.11 13.75 25.17
CA GLY A 143 -16.54 12.68 26.05
C GLY A 143 -16.11 13.07 27.44
#